data_AF-A6ESE9-F1
#
_entry.id   AF-A6ESE9-F1
#
_cell.length_a   1.000
_cell.length_b   1.000
_cell.length_c   1.000
_cell.angle_alpha   90.00
_cell.angle_beta   90.00
_cell.angle_gamma   90.00
#
_symmetry.space_group_name_H-M   'P 1'
#
loop_
_entity.id
_entity.type
_entity.pdbx_description
1 polymer ?
#
loop_
_entity_poly.entity_id
_entity_poly.type
_entity_poly.pdbx_seq_one_letter_code
_entity_poly.pdbx_strand_id
1 'polypeptide(L)'
;MSFGTGIWVVQAMRKHRKELNARKGDPYFEKEVSTETMYGKFEDHKKMSPEQFNAFKVKIAQEETKRLKKLILIFGCIGLVILSGIAYVLFYYNF
;
A
#
# COMPACT_ATOMS: atom_id res chain seq x y z
N MET A 1 -12.05 21.07 6.06
CA MET A 1 -11.84 19.61 6.19
C MET A 1 -11.87 18.99 4.78
N SER A 2 -10.76 18.37 4.37
CA SER A 2 -10.57 17.42 3.24
C SER A 2 -11.31 17.61 1.90
N PHE A 3 -11.20 18.77 1.24
CA PHE A 3 -11.56 18.92 -0.19
C PHE A 3 -10.36 18.77 -1.16
N GLY A 4 -9.13 18.74 -0.66
CA GLY A 4 -7.92 18.66 -1.49
C GLY A 4 -7.59 17.26 -2.01
N THR A 5 -7.78 16.22 -1.22
CA THR A 5 -7.33 14.85 -1.53
C THR A 5 -8.06 14.22 -2.72
N GLY A 6 -9.36 14.47 -2.89
CA GLY A 6 -10.14 13.91 -4.01
C GLY A 6 -9.75 14.46 -5.38
N ILE A 7 -9.39 15.75 -5.46
CA ILE A 7 -9.02 16.41 -6.72
C ILE A 7 -7.67 15.88 -7.23
N TRP A 8 -6.68 15.71 -6.34
CA TRP A 8 -5.37 15.16 -6.69
C TRP A 8 -5.45 13.72 -7.22
N VAL A 9 -6.31 12.89 -6.64
CA VAL A 9 -6.52 11.50 -7.09
C VAL A 9 -7.13 11.46 -8.49
N VAL A 10 -8.14 12.30 -8.77
CA VAL A 10 -8.77 12.39 -10.10
C VAL A 10 -7.77 12.90 -11.14
N GLN A 11 -6.92 13.87 -10.77
CA GLN A 11 -5.92 14.45 -11.65
C GLN A 11 -4.79 13.46 -11.95
N ALA A 12 -4.35 12.66 -10.96
CA ALA A 12 -3.39 11.57 -11.15
C ALA A 12 -3.95 10.46 -12.07
N MET A 13 -5.21 10.06 -11.88
CA MET A 13 -5.87 9.08 -12.76
C MET A 13 -5.98 9.57 -14.20
N ARG A 14 -6.30 10.85 -14.42
CA ARG A 14 -6.34 11.44 -15.77
C ARG A 14 -4.96 11.48 -16.44
N LYS A 15 -3.91 11.78 -15.68
CA LYS A 15 -2.52 11.80 -16.18
C LYS A 15 -2.07 10.40 -16.59
N HIS A 16 -2.29 9.39 -15.75
CA HIS A 16 -1.99 7.99 -16.05
C HIS A 16 -2.76 7.46 -17.27
N ARG A 17 -4.05 7.82 -17.42
CA ARG A 17 -4.84 7.39 -18.58
C ARG A 17 -4.30 7.98 -19.89
N LYS A 18 -3.88 9.24 -19.90
CA LYS A 18 -3.28 9.86 -21.09
C LYS A 18 -1.96 9.20 -21.48
N GLU A 19 -1.14 8.86 -20.50
CA GLU A 19 0.14 8.19 -20.70
C GLU A 19 -0.03 6.74 -21.21
N LEU A 20 -1.04 6.02 -20.70
CA LEU A 20 -1.42 4.69 -21.21
C LEU A 20 -1.92 4.74 -22.65
N ASN A 21 -2.70 5.75 -23.03
CA ASN A 21 -3.19 5.90 -24.40
C ASN A 21 -2.08 6.34 -25.37
N ALA A 22 -1.11 7.13 -24.92
CA ALA A 22 0.06 7.49 -25.72
C ALA A 22 0.93 6.26 -26.05
N ARG A 23 1.06 5.32 -25.10
CA ARG A 23 1.81 4.06 -25.28
C ARG A 23 1.10 3.00 -26.12
N LYS A 24 -0.20 3.14 -26.40
CA LYS A 24 -0.95 2.20 -27.25
C LYS A 24 -0.63 2.31 -28.74
N GLY A 25 0.05 3.38 -29.18
CA GLY A 25 0.47 3.57 -30.56
C GLY A 25 1.92 3.15 -30.84
N ASP A 26 2.66 2.69 -29.84
CA ASP A 26 4.06 2.29 -30.01
C ASP A 26 4.15 0.81 -30.45
N PRO A 27 4.69 0.51 -31.64
CA PRO A 27 4.84 -0.87 -32.13
C PRO A 27 5.83 -1.70 -31.30
N TYR A 28 6.54 -1.08 -30.35
CA TYR A 28 7.41 -1.75 -29.39
C TYR A 28 6.66 -2.46 -28.26
N PHE A 29 5.35 -2.19 -28.07
CA PHE A 29 4.51 -2.86 -27.07
C PHE A 29 3.72 -4.06 -27.62
N GLU A 30 3.73 -4.30 -28.93
CA GLU A 30 3.16 -5.50 -29.57
C GLU A 30 4.16 -6.67 -29.63
N LYS A 31 5.25 -6.62 -28.85
CA LYS A 31 6.04 -7.82 -28.64
C LYS A 31 5.16 -8.79 -27.86
N GLU A 32 4.86 -9.93 -28.48
CA GLU A 32 4.17 -11.08 -27.90
C GLU A 32 4.83 -11.49 -26.58
N VAL A 33 4.50 -10.79 -25.50
CA VAL A 33 4.80 -11.23 -24.15
C VAL A 33 3.80 -12.33 -23.92
N SER A 34 4.28 -13.58 -23.92
CA SER A 34 3.50 -14.70 -23.40
C SER A 34 2.98 -14.24 -22.04
N THR A 35 1.67 -14.00 -21.98
CA THR A 35 0.97 -13.79 -20.72
C THR A 35 0.90 -15.13 -20.02
N GLU A 36 2.06 -15.67 -19.64
CA GLU A 36 2.14 -16.56 -18.49
C GLU A 36 1.67 -15.72 -17.31
N THR A 37 0.39 -15.91 -17.01
CA THR A 37 -0.39 -15.37 -15.92
C THR A 37 0.44 -15.16 -14.66
N MET A 38 1.07 -14.00 -14.54
CA MET A 38 1.73 -13.54 -13.31
C MET A 38 0.70 -13.15 -12.24
N TYR A 39 -0.56 -12.97 -12.65
CA TYR A 39 -1.69 -12.96 -11.74
C TYR A 39 -2.00 -14.41 -11.38
N GLY A 40 -1.62 -14.82 -10.16
CA GLY A 40 -2.15 -16.04 -9.56
C GLY A 40 -3.65 -16.09 -9.77
N LYS A 41 -4.18 -17.28 -10.12
CA LYS A 41 -5.59 -17.51 -10.45
C LYS A 41 -6.47 -16.60 -9.60
N PHE A 42 -7.27 -15.75 -10.25
CA PHE A 42 -8.37 -15.07 -9.56
C PHE A 42 -9.31 -16.18 -9.06
N GLU A 43 -9.04 -16.66 -7.85
CA GLU A 43 -9.93 -17.57 -7.17
C GLU A 43 -11.25 -16.83 -7.02
N ASP A 44 -12.28 -17.33 -7.69
CA ASP A 44 -13.62 -16.79 -7.61
C ASP A 44 -14.17 -17.09 -6.21
N HIS A 45 -13.81 -16.25 -5.23
CA HIS A 45 -14.23 -16.38 -3.83
C HIS A 45 -15.75 -16.22 -3.66
N LYS A 46 -16.49 -15.93 -4.74
CA LYS A 46 -17.95 -15.89 -4.79
C LYS A 46 -18.60 -17.24 -4.45
N LYS A 47 -17.83 -18.34 -4.44
CA LYS A 47 -18.27 -19.69 -4.07
C LYS A 47 -17.65 -20.24 -2.78
N MET A 48 -17.16 -19.39 -1.87
CA MET A 48 -16.77 -19.87 -0.53
C MET A 48 -18.02 -20.24 0.28
N SER A 49 -18.00 -21.40 0.96
CA SER A 49 -19.06 -21.69 1.93
C SER A 49 -19.01 -20.65 3.07
N PRO A 50 -20.13 -20.34 3.75
CA PRO A 50 -20.17 -19.36 4.83
C PRO A 50 -19.13 -19.64 5.94
N GLU A 51 -18.83 -20.91 6.17
CA GLU A 51 -17.84 -21.37 7.14
C GLU A 51 -16.40 -21.06 6.69
N GLN A 52 -16.11 -21.29 5.40
CA GLN A 52 -14.82 -20.97 4.81
C GLN A 52 -14.58 -19.46 4.74
N PHE A 53 -15.62 -18.67 4.54
CA PHE A 53 -15.55 -17.21 4.55
C PHE A 53 -15.26 -16.63 5.94
N ASN A 54 -15.84 -17.22 6.99
CA ASN A 54 -15.50 -16.85 8.37
C ASN A 54 -14.04 -17.16 8.70
N ALA A 55 -13.55 -18.34 8.32
CA ALA A 55 -12.14 -18.69 8.49
C ALA A 55 -11.21 -17.73 7.72
N PHE A 56 -11.62 -17.32 6.51
CA PHE A 56 -10.89 -16.34 5.71
C PHE A 56 -10.83 -14.95 6.36
N LYS A 57 -11.96 -14.46 6.90
CA LYS A 57 -12.00 -13.20 7.66
C LYS A 57 -11.04 -13.20 8.86
N VAL A 58 -11.01 -14.30 9.61
CA VAL A 58 -10.11 -14.44 10.76
C VAL A 58 -8.64 -14.41 10.31
N LYS A 59 -8.30 -15.07 9.20
CA LYS A 59 -6.93 -15.04 8.63
C LYS A 59 -6.52 -13.62 8.21
N ILE A 60 -7.40 -12.88 7.52
CA ILE A 60 -7.12 -11.49 7.14
C ILE A 60 -6.87 -10.62 8.38
N ALA A 61 -7.75 -10.69 9.38
CA ALA A 61 -7.59 -9.91 10.61
C ALA A 61 -6.28 -10.24 11.35
N GLN A 62 -5.86 -11.50 11.35
CA GLN A 62 -4.58 -11.91 11.93
C GLN A 62 -3.37 -11.40 11.15
N GLU A 63 -3.44 -11.34 9.82
CA GLU A 63 -2.36 -10.78 9.00
C GLU A 63 -2.24 -9.27 9.16
N GLU A 64 -3.36 -8.55 9.19
CA GLU A 64 -3.37 -7.10 9.42
C GLU A 64 -2.82 -6.74 10.79
N THR A 65 -3.22 -7.47 11.85
CA THR A 65 -2.70 -7.23 13.20
C THR A 65 -1.20 -7.49 13.30
N LYS A 66 -0.67 -8.52 12.61
CA LYS A 66 0.78 -8.76 12.52
C LYS A 66 1.51 -7.62 11.81
N ARG A 67 0.96 -7.12 10.70
CA ARG A 67 1.53 -5.98 9.95
C ARG A 67 1.52 -4.71 10.81
N LEU A 68 0.42 -4.43 11.50
CA LEU A 68 0.30 -3.28 12.40
C LEU A 68 1.29 -3.37 13.57
N LYS A 69 1.45 -4.54 14.20
CA LYS A 69 2.45 -4.73 15.26
C LYS A 69 3.86 -4.44 14.77
N LYS A 70 4.23 -4.92 13.57
CA LYS A 70 5.53 -4.64 12.97
C LYS A 70 5.73 -3.15 12.70
N LEU A 71 4.70 -2.48 12.18
CA LEU A 71 4.74 -1.03 11.93
C LEU A 71 4.88 -0.23 13.23
N ILE A 72 4.09 -0.55 14.25
CA ILE A 72 4.16 0.12 15.57
C ILE A 72 5.54 -0.05 16.20
N LEU A 73 6.15 -1.24 16.09
CA LEU A 73 7.48 -1.48 16.62
C LEU A 73 8.53 -0.60 15.91
N ILE A 74 8.49 -0.54 14.57
CA ILE A 74 9.42 0.27 13.78
C ILE A 74 9.23 1.76 14.08
N PHE A 75 7.99 2.26 14.02
CA PHE A 75 7.68 3.66 14.31
C PHE A 75 8.01 4.04 15.76
N GLY A 76 7.75 3.15 16.71
CA GLY A 76 8.09 3.36 18.12
C GLY A 76 9.59 3.46 18.35
N CYS A 77 10.39 2.57 17.76
CA CYS A 77 11.85 2.63 17.85
C CYS A 77 12.40 3.92 17.24
N ILE A 78 11.96 4.29 16.02
CA ILE A 78 12.41 5.52 15.36
C ILE A 78 11.99 6.75 16.18
N GLY A 79 10.76 6.79 16.68
CA GLY A 79 10.24 7.87 17.51
C GLY A 79 11.05 8.06 18.79
N LEU A 80 11.45 6.97 19.46
CA LEU A 80 12.29 7.01 20.66
C LEU A 80 13.68 7.60 20.39
N VAL A 81 14.31 7.23 19.28
CA VAL A 81 15.63 7.78 18.89
C VAL A 81 15.53 9.29 18.65
N ILE A 82 14.49 9.74 17.94
CA ILE A 82 14.26 11.17 17.67
C ILE A 82 14.02 11.93 18.98
N LEU A 83 13.14 11.41 19.84
CA LEU A 83 12.84 12.01 21.15
C LEU A 83 14.09 12.09 22.03
N SER A 84 14.92 11.04 22.04
CA SER A 84 16.18 11.03 22.77
C SER A 84 17.16 12.10 22.25
N GLY A 85 17.27 12.26 20.93
CA GLY A 85 18.10 13.30 20.32
C GLY A 85 17.62 14.71 20.68
N ILE A 86 16.31 14.95 20.62
CA ILE A 86 15.73 16.25 21.01
C ILE A 86 15.99 16.52 22.50
N ALA A 87 15.76 15.53 23.37
CA ALA A 87 16.00 15.67 24.80
C ALA A 87 17.48 15.98 25.11
N TYR A 88 18.42 15.34 24.40
CA TYR A 88 19.85 15.60 24.52
C TYR A 88 20.20 17.05 24.13
N VAL A 89 19.71 17.51 22.98
CA VAL A 89 19.94 18.90 22.52
C VAL A 89 19.33 19.90 23.50
N LEU A 90 18.11 19.66 23.97
CA LEU A 90 17.45 20.54 24.94
C LEU A 90 18.23 20.62 26.25
N PHE A 91 18.75 19.48 26.74
CA PHE A 91 19.58 19.45 27.94
C PHE A 91 20.90 20.21 27.74
N TYR A 92 21.59 20.00 26.63
CA TYR A 92 22.86 20.66 26.33
C TYR A 92 22.75 22.18 26.15
N TYR A 93 21.62 22.68 25.63
CA TYR A 93 21.41 24.11 25.39
C TYR A 93 20.68 24.85 26.54
N ASN A 94 19.99 24.14 27.44
CA ASN A 94 19.40 24.75 28.65
C ASN A 94 20.35 24.72 29.86
N PHE A 95 21.42 23.95 29.82
CA PHE A 95 22.45 23.88 30.86
C PHE A 95 23.70 24.65 30.41
#